data_AF-A9VCV0-F1
#
_entry.id   AF-A9VCV0-F1
#
_cell.length_a   1.000
_cell.length_b   1.000
_cell.length_c   1.000
_cell.angle_alpha   90.00
_cell.angle_beta   90.00
_cell.angle_gamma   90.00
#
_symmetry.space_group_name_H-M   'P 1'
#
loop_
_entity.id
_entity.type
_entity.pdbx_description
1 polymer ?
#
loop_
_entity_poly.entity_id
_entity_poly.type
_entity_poly.pdbx_seq_one_letter_code
_entity_poly.pdbx_strand_id
1 'polypeptide(L)'
;MAAPQAQSPTMAPSDITGTLAAFRRNIDNDARRRQAPTRLPIRYDDDDYLLRFLRVAKYDLTKASERLFNLEAWEDEHLGSDHHPMTAVRFLDVLGSGMLTPLPAPGPLGHTVLFSDYSKFNFNAFRKEHIVQALYYLFEQLLQRRGAQLAGTGVAVIADATNFGWSDLTSEVQHDVIRFLQDRLPVRVGTIALCHHSAVMSMVWGIVRPFVNAKLRERVQLVGSKGDGLETFFGPTQIPASLGGTLDPKGVSEDFNLLREFVDEETEEIELSGAVGPGDFGVEGMTVGPFTFARDVISNTPAHQIGIQQFDIILTVNGKPVTSAGNLVVTPDVTHLSCRVKRTVQDVWNRKLTDLAAAQAERLKQLSLETSRNNNSAPQES
;
A
#
# COMPACT_ATOMS: atom_id res chain seq x y z
N MET A 1 -4.96 -1.78 -34.01
CA MET A 1 -6.12 -2.61 -33.61
C MET A 1 -5.72 -3.41 -32.38
N ALA A 2 -6.20 -3.04 -31.20
CA ALA A 2 -5.98 -3.82 -29.99
C ALA A 2 -6.80 -5.11 -30.05
N ALA A 3 -6.18 -6.26 -29.74
CA ALA A 3 -6.88 -7.54 -29.66
C ALA A 3 -8.01 -7.47 -28.62
N PRO A 4 -9.17 -8.11 -28.86
CA PRO A 4 -10.24 -8.15 -27.87
C PRO A 4 -9.75 -8.90 -26.63
N GLN A 5 -9.62 -8.19 -25.51
CA GLN A 5 -9.15 -8.78 -24.26
C GLN A 5 -10.31 -9.53 -23.58
N ALA A 6 -10.08 -10.80 -23.27
CA ALA A 6 -11.02 -11.66 -22.57
C ALA A 6 -11.37 -11.06 -21.20
N GLN A 7 -12.66 -10.78 -20.99
CA GLN A 7 -13.19 -10.49 -19.66
C GLN A 7 -12.78 -11.62 -18.72
N SER A 8 -12.30 -11.27 -17.52
CA SER A 8 -12.04 -12.28 -16.49
C SER A 8 -13.37 -13.00 -16.21
N PRO A 9 -13.42 -14.35 -16.25
CA PRO A 9 -14.67 -15.07 -16.11
C PRO A 9 -15.33 -14.69 -14.78
N THR A 10 -16.57 -14.21 -14.85
CA THR A 10 -17.37 -13.93 -13.66
C THR A 10 -18.07 -15.23 -13.29
N MET A 11 -17.63 -15.89 -12.22
CA MET A 11 -18.26 -17.12 -11.73
C MET A 11 -19.63 -16.83 -11.11
N ALA A 12 -20.56 -17.77 -11.25
CA ALA A 12 -21.85 -17.72 -10.56
C ALA A 12 -21.65 -17.86 -9.04
N PRO A 13 -22.51 -17.25 -8.19
CA PRO A 13 -22.36 -17.29 -6.74
C PRO A 13 -22.29 -18.70 -6.14
N SER A 14 -23.06 -19.66 -6.68
CA SER A 14 -23.03 -21.07 -6.25
C SER A 14 -21.68 -21.75 -6.49
N ASP A 15 -20.98 -21.36 -7.55
CA ASP A 15 -19.68 -21.92 -7.90
C ASP A 15 -18.58 -21.33 -7.02
N ILE A 16 -18.74 -20.10 -6.54
CA ILE A 16 -17.78 -19.40 -5.67
C ILE A 16 -17.65 -20.12 -4.32
N THR A 17 -18.75 -20.48 -3.66
CA THR A 17 -18.72 -21.18 -2.36
C THR A 17 -18.03 -22.55 -2.47
N GLY A 18 -18.36 -23.32 -3.51
CA GLY A 18 -17.71 -24.60 -3.77
C GLY A 18 -16.21 -24.47 -4.04
N THR A 19 -15.81 -23.45 -4.82
CA THR A 19 -14.40 -23.17 -5.12
C THR A 19 -13.63 -22.68 -3.89
N LEU A 20 -14.22 -21.85 -3.03
CA LEU A 20 -13.59 -21.44 -1.76
C LEU A 20 -13.35 -22.63 -0.84
N ALA A 21 -14.33 -23.52 -0.70
CA ALA A 21 -14.16 -24.76 0.08
C ALA A 21 -13.06 -25.66 -0.51
N ALA A 22 -12.98 -25.77 -1.84
CA ALA A 22 -11.91 -26.51 -2.51
C ALA A 22 -10.54 -25.82 -2.31
N PHE A 23 -10.50 -24.49 -2.33
CA PHE A 23 -9.27 -23.73 -2.13
C PHE A 23 -8.73 -23.88 -0.72
N ARG A 24 -9.59 -23.79 0.31
CA ARG A 24 -9.21 -24.07 1.71
C ARG A 24 -8.60 -25.45 1.88
N ARG A 25 -9.23 -26.49 1.32
CA ARG A 25 -8.66 -27.86 1.31
C ARG A 25 -7.30 -27.92 0.59
N ASN A 26 -7.13 -27.17 -0.49
CA ASN A 26 -5.85 -27.13 -1.19
C ASN A 26 -4.77 -26.45 -0.35
N ILE A 27 -5.09 -25.35 0.34
CA ILE A 27 -4.20 -24.67 1.28
C ILE A 27 -3.76 -25.65 2.37
N ASP A 28 -4.70 -26.37 3.00
CA ASP A 28 -4.38 -27.35 4.05
C ASP A 28 -3.43 -28.46 3.56
N ASN A 29 -3.66 -28.95 2.34
CA ASN A 29 -2.81 -29.97 1.74
C ASN A 29 -1.41 -29.44 1.43
N ASP A 30 -1.31 -28.23 0.87
CA ASP A 30 -0.04 -27.60 0.54
C ASP A 30 0.75 -27.19 1.79
N ALA A 31 0.08 -26.70 2.84
CA ALA A 31 0.69 -26.42 4.14
C ALA A 31 1.35 -27.67 4.73
N ARG A 32 0.65 -28.81 4.72
CA ARG A 32 1.19 -30.11 5.16
C ARG A 32 2.41 -30.53 4.34
N ARG A 33 2.35 -30.40 3.02
CA ARG A 33 3.47 -30.75 2.12
C ARG A 33 4.70 -29.88 2.38
N ARG A 34 4.50 -28.59 2.61
CA ARG A 34 5.56 -27.60 2.83
C ARG A 34 6.13 -27.64 4.25
N GLN A 35 5.51 -28.38 5.17
CA GLN A 35 5.80 -28.33 6.61
C GLN A 35 5.74 -26.88 7.14
N ALA A 36 4.91 -26.05 6.52
CA ALA A 36 4.81 -24.65 6.87
C ALA A 36 4.05 -24.52 8.19
N PRO A 37 4.53 -23.73 9.17
CA PRO A 37 3.70 -23.36 10.30
C PRO A 37 2.47 -22.60 9.78
N THR A 38 1.28 -23.04 10.14
CA THR A 38 0.03 -22.36 9.76
C THR A 38 0.02 -20.96 10.39
N ARG A 39 0.34 -19.92 9.64
CA ARG A 39 0.19 -18.54 10.11
C ARG A 39 -1.30 -18.15 10.02
N LEU A 40 -1.80 -17.63 11.14
CA LEU A 40 -3.11 -17.02 11.39
C LEU A 40 -4.33 -17.69 10.73
N PRO A 41 -4.94 -18.71 11.37
CA PRO A 41 -6.18 -19.34 10.90
C PRO A 41 -7.30 -18.35 10.56
N ILE A 42 -7.32 -17.19 11.24
CA ILE A 42 -8.34 -16.14 11.05
C ILE A 42 -8.38 -15.63 9.60
N ARG A 43 -7.23 -15.50 8.90
CA ARG A 43 -7.22 -14.99 7.51
C ARG A 43 -7.76 -16.00 6.50
N TYR A 44 -7.63 -17.30 6.76
CA TYR A 44 -8.13 -18.34 5.85
C TYR A 44 -9.65 -18.56 5.95
N ASP A 45 -10.25 -18.06 7.03
CA ASP A 45 -11.69 -18.07 7.22
C ASP A 45 -12.38 -16.83 6.64
N ASP A 46 -11.60 -15.84 6.19
CA ASP A 46 -12.08 -14.68 5.45
C ASP A 46 -12.21 -15.00 3.94
N ASP A 47 -13.44 -15.15 3.48
CA ASP A 47 -13.76 -15.38 2.07
C ASP A 47 -13.24 -14.26 1.16
N ASP A 48 -13.33 -13.00 1.58
CA ASP A 48 -12.91 -11.86 0.76
C ASP A 48 -11.39 -11.81 0.61
N TYR A 49 -10.64 -12.18 1.64
CA TYR A 49 -9.19 -12.36 1.57
C TYR A 49 -8.80 -13.46 0.58
N LEU A 50 -9.37 -14.66 0.72
CA LEU A 50 -9.07 -15.79 -0.16
C LEU A 50 -9.45 -15.53 -1.63
N LEU A 51 -10.55 -14.80 -1.85
CA LEU A 51 -11.00 -14.44 -3.19
C LEU A 51 -9.97 -13.58 -3.95
N ARG A 52 -9.13 -12.80 -3.27
CA ARG A 52 -8.05 -12.01 -3.92
C ARG A 52 -7.14 -12.94 -4.73
N PHE A 53 -6.66 -14.01 -4.10
CA PHE A 53 -5.75 -15.00 -4.72
C PHE A 53 -6.42 -15.77 -5.85
N LEU A 54 -7.65 -16.22 -5.63
CA LEU A 54 -8.43 -16.92 -6.65
C LEU A 54 -8.68 -16.04 -7.88
N ARG A 55 -9.11 -14.80 -7.70
CA ARG A 55 -9.40 -13.86 -8.79
C ARG A 55 -8.16 -13.62 -9.66
N VAL A 56 -7.02 -13.29 -9.05
CA VAL A 56 -5.78 -13.03 -9.80
C VAL A 56 -5.17 -14.31 -10.41
N ALA A 57 -5.42 -15.48 -9.82
CA ALA A 57 -5.01 -16.78 -10.36
C ALA A 57 -5.99 -17.34 -11.41
N LYS A 58 -7.07 -16.62 -11.74
CA LYS A 58 -8.15 -17.11 -12.60
C LYS A 58 -8.75 -18.44 -12.11
N TYR A 59 -8.90 -18.54 -10.78
CA TYR A 59 -9.45 -19.68 -10.05
C TYR A 59 -8.65 -20.98 -10.17
N ASP A 60 -7.39 -20.90 -10.61
CA ASP A 60 -6.43 -22.00 -10.53
C ASP A 60 -5.97 -22.17 -9.07
N LEU A 61 -6.43 -23.23 -8.42
CA LEU A 61 -6.20 -23.48 -6.99
C LEU A 61 -4.71 -23.61 -6.65
N THR A 62 -3.94 -24.26 -7.52
CA THR A 62 -2.50 -24.48 -7.31
C THR A 62 -1.75 -23.15 -7.38
N LYS A 63 -2.02 -22.33 -8.42
CA LYS A 63 -1.39 -21.01 -8.55
C LYS A 63 -1.83 -20.05 -7.45
N ALA A 64 -3.09 -20.11 -7.02
CA ALA A 64 -3.61 -19.29 -5.93
C ALA A 64 -2.91 -19.64 -4.61
N SER A 65 -2.76 -20.94 -4.33
CA SER A 65 -2.07 -21.46 -3.14
C SER A 65 -0.60 -21.08 -3.12
N GLU A 66 0.09 -21.29 -4.25
CA GLU A 66 1.50 -20.91 -4.40
C GLU A 66 1.71 -19.41 -4.11
N ARG A 67 0.86 -18.55 -4.66
CA ARG A 67 0.93 -17.10 -4.44
C ARG A 67 0.65 -16.71 -2.99
N LEU A 68 -0.32 -17.35 -2.34
CA LEU A 68 -0.64 -17.14 -0.93
C LEU A 68 0.58 -17.44 -0.05
N PHE A 69 1.17 -18.62 -0.18
CA PHE A 69 2.36 -18.97 0.60
C PHE A 69 3.59 -18.13 0.25
N ASN A 70 3.72 -17.66 -1.00
CA ASN A 70 4.80 -16.75 -1.38
C ASN A 70 4.64 -15.36 -0.77
N LEU A 71 3.40 -14.89 -0.57
CA LEU A 71 3.13 -13.65 0.16
C LEU A 71 3.46 -13.82 1.63
N GLU A 72 2.98 -14.89 2.27
CA GLU A 72 3.25 -15.16 3.68
C GLU A 72 4.74 -15.27 3.97
N ALA A 73 5.48 -16.07 3.20
CA ALA A 73 6.94 -16.16 3.36
C ALA A 73 7.64 -14.80 3.21
N TRP A 74 7.10 -13.91 2.38
CA TRP A 74 7.62 -12.56 2.24
C TRP A 74 7.26 -11.66 3.41
N GLU A 75 6.04 -11.76 3.93
CA GLU A 75 5.61 -11.08 5.15
C GLU A 75 6.50 -11.48 6.33
N ASP A 76 6.80 -12.79 6.47
CA ASP A 76 7.72 -13.33 7.47
C ASP A 76 9.12 -12.71 7.36
N GLU A 77 9.63 -12.57 6.13
CA GLU A 77 10.96 -12.06 5.83
C GLU A 77 11.08 -10.53 6.05
N HIS A 78 10.04 -9.75 5.75
CA HIS A 78 10.13 -8.27 5.66
C HIS A 78 9.30 -7.50 6.70
N LEU A 79 8.32 -8.14 7.35
CA LEU A 79 7.43 -7.50 8.33
C LEU A 79 7.73 -7.93 9.77
N GLY A 80 8.58 -8.94 9.98
CA GLY A 80 8.97 -9.45 11.31
C GLY A 80 7.93 -10.37 11.96
N SER A 81 8.23 -10.88 13.16
CA SER A 81 7.37 -11.84 13.89
C SER A 81 5.98 -11.29 14.23
N ASP A 82 5.90 -9.98 14.42
CA ASP A 82 4.67 -9.30 14.86
C ASP A 82 3.87 -8.73 13.67
N HIS A 83 4.34 -8.96 12.42
CA HIS A 83 3.80 -8.44 11.16
C HIS A 83 3.53 -6.92 11.16
N HIS A 84 4.21 -6.16 12.02
CA HIS A 84 3.75 -4.80 12.29
C HIS A 84 4.84 -3.81 12.70
N PRO A 85 5.16 -2.83 11.83
CA PRO A 85 5.67 -1.58 12.37
C PRO A 85 5.29 -0.31 11.57
N MET A 86 4.20 -0.32 10.79
CA MET A 86 3.85 0.84 9.95
C MET A 86 2.63 1.57 10.51
N THR A 87 2.87 2.77 11.05
CA THR A 87 1.79 3.68 11.45
C THR A 87 1.22 4.41 10.22
N ALA A 88 -0.05 4.82 10.29
CA ALA A 88 -0.71 5.56 9.23
C ALA A 88 0.05 6.83 8.83
N VAL A 89 0.63 7.54 9.78
CA VAL A 89 1.42 8.75 9.50
C VAL A 89 2.76 8.46 8.84
N ARG A 90 3.46 7.37 9.21
CA ARG A 90 4.68 6.96 8.51
C ARG A 90 4.35 6.47 7.10
N PHE A 91 3.24 5.77 6.94
CA PHE A 91 2.74 5.34 5.65
C PHE A 91 2.49 6.55 4.74
N LEU A 92 1.78 7.57 5.24
CA LEU A 92 1.55 8.83 4.52
C LEU A 92 2.85 9.57 4.20
N ASP A 93 3.84 9.56 5.10
CA ASP A 93 5.18 10.15 4.87
C ASP A 93 5.90 9.49 3.68
N VAL A 94 5.86 8.16 3.60
CA VAL A 94 6.43 7.44 2.45
C VAL A 94 5.65 7.74 1.16
N LEU A 95 4.31 7.75 1.19
CA LEU A 95 3.52 8.08 -0.01
C LEU A 95 3.79 9.52 -0.50
N GLY A 96 3.84 10.49 0.43
CA GLY A 96 4.05 11.90 0.13
C GLY A 96 5.45 12.21 -0.41
N SER A 97 6.42 11.37 -0.13
CA SER A 97 7.77 11.48 -0.67
C SER A 97 7.89 11.16 -2.17
N GLY A 98 6.81 10.67 -2.80
CA GLY A 98 6.78 10.36 -4.23
C GLY A 98 7.14 8.91 -4.56
N MET A 99 7.25 8.02 -3.57
CA MET A 99 7.60 6.60 -3.81
C MET A 99 6.61 5.92 -4.75
N LEU A 100 5.33 5.90 -4.38
CA LEU A 100 4.25 5.31 -5.15
C LEU A 100 2.91 5.87 -4.64
N THR A 101 2.12 6.51 -5.50
CA THR A 101 0.88 7.19 -5.11
C THR A 101 -0.28 6.79 -6.03
N PRO A 102 -1.44 6.39 -5.51
CA PRO A 102 -2.61 6.14 -6.35
C PRO A 102 -3.16 7.42 -6.96
N LEU A 103 -3.35 7.40 -8.29
CA LEU A 103 -3.95 8.50 -9.03
C LEU A 103 -5.48 8.42 -8.98
N PRO A 104 -6.19 9.56 -9.06
CA PRO A 104 -7.64 9.60 -8.87
C PRO A 104 -8.44 8.98 -10.02
N ALA A 105 -7.87 8.91 -11.22
CA ALA A 105 -8.56 8.37 -12.39
C ALA A 105 -8.09 6.93 -12.66
N PRO A 106 -9.01 5.96 -12.85
CA PRO A 106 -8.64 4.64 -13.32
C PRO A 106 -8.11 4.73 -14.75
N GLY A 107 -7.25 3.79 -15.13
CA GLY A 107 -6.73 3.70 -16.49
C GLY A 107 -7.76 3.16 -17.50
N PRO A 108 -7.42 3.16 -18.80
CA PRO A 108 -8.36 2.78 -19.87
C PRO A 108 -8.96 1.38 -19.74
N LEU A 109 -8.28 0.47 -19.04
CA LEU A 109 -8.77 -0.90 -18.78
C LEU A 109 -9.49 -1.03 -17.42
N GLY A 110 -9.77 0.08 -16.73
CA GLY A 110 -10.35 0.08 -15.38
C GLY A 110 -9.35 -0.31 -14.27
N HIS A 111 -8.05 -0.29 -14.58
CA HIS A 111 -6.99 -0.57 -13.62
C HIS A 111 -6.69 0.64 -12.74
N THR A 112 -6.26 0.41 -11.49
CA THR A 112 -5.73 1.50 -10.66
C THR A 112 -4.41 1.97 -11.26
N VAL A 113 -4.26 3.29 -11.45
CA VAL A 113 -3.00 3.87 -11.91
C VAL A 113 -2.24 4.40 -10.71
N LEU A 114 -0.98 3.98 -10.58
CA LEU A 114 -0.06 4.46 -9.56
C LEU A 114 1.00 5.35 -10.22
N PHE A 115 1.46 6.36 -9.50
CA PHE A 115 2.51 7.25 -9.94
C PHE A 115 3.70 7.22 -8.98
N SER A 116 4.89 7.00 -9.51
CA SER A 116 6.17 7.16 -8.81
C SER A 116 6.86 8.40 -9.33
N ASP A 117 7.16 9.34 -8.43
CA ASP A 117 7.86 10.58 -8.72
C ASP A 117 9.27 10.53 -8.13
N TYR A 118 10.19 9.83 -8.82
CA TYR A 118 11.57 9.72 -8.35
C TYR A 118 12.32 11.04 -8.46
N SER A 119 11.76 12.09 -9.06
CA SER A 119 12.35 13.43 -8.97
C SER A 119 12.33 13.96 -7.52
N LYS A 120 11.39 13.47 -6.69
CA LYS A 120 11.21 13.86 -5.28
C LYS A 120 11.66 12.78 -4.30
N PHE A 121 11.54 11.51 -4.68
CA PHE A 121 11.82 10.41 -3.78
C PHE A 121 13.32 10.24 -3.52
N ASN A 122 13.69 10.07 -2.25
CA ASN A 122 15.05 9.76 -1.84
C ASN A 122 15.07 8.44 -1.06
N PHE A 123 15.65 7.40 -1.65
CA PHE A 123 15.76 6.06 -1.05
C PHE A 123 16.52 6.07 0.29
N ASN A 124 17.41 7.04 0.52
CA ASN A 124 18.18 7.15 1.76
C ASN A 124 17.47 7.94 2.85
N ALA A 125 16.34 8.61 2.55
CA ALA A 125 15.56 9.34 3.53
C ALA A 125 14.74 8.42 4.45
N PHE A 126 14.57 7.16 4.06
CA PHE A 126 13.78 6.18 4.79
C PHE A 126 14.62 4.93 5.07
N ARG A 127 14.29 4.27 6.19
CA ARG A 127 14.74 2.89 6.40
C ARG A 127 14.10 1.99 5.35
N LYS A 128 14.85 0.98 4.89
CA LYS A 128 14.40 0.06 3.83
C LYS A 128 13.09 -0.62 4.19
N GLU A 129 12.97 -1.04 5.44
CA GLU A 129 11.81 -1.73 5.99
C GLU A 129 10.56 -0.84 5.90
N HIS A 130 10.69 0.48 6.14
CA HIS A 130 9.57 1.41 6.03
C HIS A 130 9.05 1.52 4.59
N ILE A 131 9.95 1.54 3.60
CA ILE A 131 9.55 1.62 2.19
C ILE A 131 8.78 0.35 1.82
N VAL A 132 9.35 -0.81 2.15
CA VAL A 132 8.77 -2.11 1.83
C VAL A 132 7.41 -2.30 2.52
N GLN A 133 7.30 -1.95 3.80
CA GLN A 133 6.05 -1.99 4.54
C GLN A 133 5.02 -1.04 3.97
N ALA A 134 5.40 0.19 3.61
CA ALA A 134 4.47 1.13 3.05
C ALA A 134 3.90 0.62 1.72
N LEU A 135 4.74 0.02 0.86
CA LEU A 135 4.23 -0.63 -0.35
C LEU A 135 3.28 -1.78 -0.04
N TYR A 136 3.60 -2.63 0.94
CA TYR A 136 2.68 -3.69 1.37
C TYR A 136 1.32 -3.15 1.81
N TYR A 137 1.30 -2.18 2.72
CA TYR A 137 0.06 -1.56 3.18
C TYR A 137 -0.71 -0.88 2.06
N LEU A 138 -0.01 -0.20 1.15
CA LEU A 138 -0.65 0.41 -0.03
C LEU A 138 -1.39 -0.66 -0.83
N PHE A 139 -0.74 -1.78 -1.14
CA PHE A 139 -1.36 -2.84 -1.92
C PHE A 139 -2.49 -3.54 -1.18
N GLU A 140 -2.39 -3.75 0.15
CA GLU A 140 -3.50 -4.25 0.96
C GLU A 140 -4.74 -3.36 0.84
N GLN A 141 -4.56 -2.04 0.86
CA GLN A 141 -5.66 -1.07 0.70
C GLN A 141 -6.23 -1.11 -0.73
N LEU A 142 -5.38 -1.12 -1.75
CA LEU A 142 -5.81 -1.25 -3.14
C LEU A 142 -6.61 -2.54 -3.38
N LEU A 143 -6.18 -3.63 -2.74
CA LEU A 143 -6.81 -4.94 -2.82
C LEU A 143 -8.16 -5.02 -2.10
N GLN A 144 -8.59 -4.01 -1.35
CA GLN A 144 -9.98 -3.95 -0.86
C GLN A 144 -10.98 -3.75 -2.01
N ARG A 145 -10.54 -3.14 -3.13
CA ARG A 145 -11.37 -2.95 -4.31
C ARG A 145 -11.38 -4.18 -5.19
N ARG A 146 -12.56 -4.69 -5.50
CA ARG A 146 -12.74 -5.79 -6.47
C ARG A 146 -12.06 -5.48 -7.80
N GLY A 147 -12.10 -4.23 -8.27
CA GLY A 147 -11.43 -3.79 -9.50
C GLY A 147 -9.92 -4.04 -9.51
N ALA A 148 -9.20 -3.85 -8.40
CA ALA A 148 -7.76 -4.12 -8.34
C ALA A 148 -7.45 -5.63 -8.32
N GLN A 149 -8.40 -6.45 -7.84
CA GLN A 149 -8.22 -7.91 -7.70
C GLN A 149 -8.48 -8.69 -8.99
N LEU A 150 -9.18 -8.11 -9.97
CA LEU A 150 -9.51 -8.81 -11.21
C LEU A 150 -8.27 -8.97 -12.10
N ALA A 151 -8.10 -10.18 -12.65
CA ALA A 151 -6.96 -10.52 -13.51
C ALA A 151 -6.93 -9.75 -14.86
N GLY A 152 -7.96 -8.97 -15.17
CA GLY A 152 -8.06 -8.14 -16.38
C GLY A 152 -7.69 -6.67 -16.18
N THR A 153 -7.79 -6.14 -14.96
CA THR A 153 -7.61 -4.73 -14.61
C THR A 153 -6.31 -4.56 -13.84
N GLY A 154 -6.24 -5.00 -12.58
CA GLY A 154 -5.03 -4.92 -11.76
C GLY A 154 -4.57 -3.48 -11.50
N VAL A 155 -3.25 -3.28 -11.45
CA VAL A 155 -2.58 -1.98 -11.29
C VAL A 155 -1.71 -1.66 -12.49
N ALA A 156 -1.51 -0.39 -12.82
CA ALA A 156 -0.47 0.04 -13.75
C ALA A 156 0.32 1.19 -13.11
N VAL A 157 1.59 1.35 -13.50
CA VAL A 157 2.50 2.31 -12.90
C VAL A 157 3.02 3.26 -13.97
N ILE A 158 2.98 4.55 -13.69
CA ILE A 158 3.75 5.59 -14.38
C ILE A 158 4.88 5.98 -13.43
N ALA A 159 6.13 5.90 -13.88
CA ALA A 159 7.30 6.27 -13.08
C ALA A 159 8.09 7.37 -13.79
N ASP A 160 8.20 8.53 -13.15
CA ASP A 160 9.13 9.58 -13.54
C ASP A 160 10.51 9.26 -12.95
N ALA A 161 11.47 8.92 -13.81
CA ALA A 161 12.80 8.46 -13.43
C ALA A 161 13.87 9.57 -13.42
N THR A 162 13.50 10.86 -13.39
CA THR A 162 14.43 12.00 -13.53
C THR A 162 15.66 11.95 -12.61
N ASN A 163 15.53 11.47 -11.37
CA ASN A 163 16.66 11.29 -10.43
C ASN A 163 16.94 9.83 -10.08
N PHE A 164 16.36 8.88 -10.82
CA PHE A 164 16.55 7.47 -10.55
C PHE A 164 17.87 6.98 -11.16
N GLY A 165 18.82 6.62 -10.30
CA GLY A 165 20.19 6.29 -10.69
C GLY A 165 20.57 4.83 -10.49
N TRP A 166 21.86 4.55 -10.75
CA TRP A 166 22.47 3.24 -10.55
C TRP A 166 22.32 2.73 -9.12
N SER A 167 22.62 3.58 -8.13
CA SER A 167 22.58 3.24 -6.70
C SER A 167 21.18 2.85 -6.23
N ASP A 168 20.16 3.48 -6.78
CA ASP A 168 18.76 3.24 -6.41
C ASP A 168 18.29 1.89 -6.93
N LEU A 169 18.66 1.54 -8.18
CA LEU A 169 18.25 0.26 -8.76
C LEU A 169 19.00 -0.95 -8.15
N THR A 170 20.27 -0.78 -7.77
CA THR A 170 21.03 -1.84 -7.08
C THR A 170 20.77 -1.90 -5.58
N SER A 171 19.88 -1.05 -5.06
CA SER A 171 19.52 -1.10 -3.65
C SER A 171 18.79 -2.40 -3.33
N GLU A 172 19.01 -2.91 -2.13
CA GLU A 172 18.26 -4.06 -1.60
C GLU A 172 16.75 -3.81 -1.64
N VAL A 173 16.33 -2.58 -1.35
CA VAL A 173 14.92 -2.13 -1.46
C VAL A 173 14.35 -2.47 -2.83
N GLN A 174 15.06 -2.12 -3.90
CA GLN A 174 14.56 -2.37 -5.25
C GLN A 174 14.46 -3.86 -5.57
N HIS A 175 15.41 -4.67 -5.11
CA HIS A 175 15.32 -6.12 -5.27
C HIS A 175 14.08 -6.70 -4.57
N ASP A 176 13.77 -6.22 -3.37
CA ASP A 176 12.59 -6.64 -2.62
C ASP A 176 11.29 -6.21 -3.30
N VAL A 177 11.22 -4.96 -3.79
CA VAL A 177 10.09 -4.45 -4.57
C VAL A 177 9.88 -5.26 -5.85
N ILE A 178 10.94 -5.56 -6.59
CA ILE A 178 10.88 -6.36 -7.81
C ILE A 178 10.34 -7.76 -7.52
N ARG A 179 10.81 -8.42 -6.46
CA ARG A 179 10.30 -9.74 -6.06
C ARG A 179 8.85 -9.68 -5.56
N PHE A 180 8.51 -8.63 -4.82
CA PHE A 180 7.16 -8.35 -4.33
C PHE A 180 6.14 -8.21 -5.48
N LEU A 181 6.48 -7.47 -6.53
CA LEU A 181 5.63 -7.24 -7.70
C LEU A 181 5.49 -8.45 -8.63
N GLN A 182 6.44 -9.39 -8.63
CA GLN A 182 6.49 -10.44 -9.65
C GLN A 182 5.57 -11.62 -9.39
N ASP A 183 5.51 -12.14 -8.16
CA ASP A 183 4.80 -13.40 -7.88
C ASP A 183 4.23 -13.50 -6.45
N ARG A 184 4.27 -12.42 -5.66
CA ARG A 184 3.85 -12.45 -4.24
C ARG A 184 2.49 -11.80 -4.02
N LEU A 185 2.26 -10.60 -4.56
CA LEU A 185 0.98 -9.92 -4.39
C LEU A 185 -0.18 -10.61 -5.13
N PRO A 186 -1.38 -10.69 -4.54
CA PRO A 186 -2.61 -11.13 -5.22
C PRO A 186 -3.18 -10.05 -6.15
N VAL A 187 -2.30 -9.31 -6.84
CA VAL A 187 -2.64 -8.25 -7.79
C VAL A 187 -2.03 -8.54 -9.14
N ARG A 188 -2.73 -8.18 -10.22
CA ARG A 188 -2.10 -8.15 -11.54
C ARG A 188 -1.33 -6.84 -11.68
N VAL A 189 -0.02 -6.93 -11.86
CA VAL A 189 0.76 -5.80 -12.38
C VAL A 189 0.52 -5.70 -13.89
N GLY A 190 -0.04 -4.61 -14.37
CA GLY A 190 -0.25 -4.27 -15.77
C GLY A 190 1.02 -3.64 -16.35
N THR A 191 0.88 -2.51 -17.04
CA THR A 191 2.01 -1.76 -17.60
C THR A 191 2.78 -1.03 -16.50
N ILE A 192 4.11 -1.02 -16.58
CA ILE A 192 5.00 -0.12 -15.83
C ILE A 192 5.70 0.76 -16.87
N ALA A 193 5.29 2.01 -17.01
CA ALA A 193 5.87 2.96 -17.96
C ALA A 193 6.91 3.86 -17.26
N LEU A 194 8.16 3.81 -17.69
CA LEU A 194 9.25 4.63 -17.16
C LEU A 194 9.55 5.81 -18.11
N CYS A 195 9.35 7.02 -17.61
CA CYS A 195 9.58 8.30 -18.28
C CYS A 195 10.85 8.96 -17.75
N HIS A 196 11.36 10.00 -18.44
CA HIS A 196 12.57 10.74 -18.01
C HIS A 196 13.76 9.84 -17.64
N HIS A 197 13.85 8.66 -18.26
CA HIS A 197 14.90 7.72 -17.97
C HIS A 197 16.22 8.23 -18.56
N SER A 198 17.28 8.22 -17.76
CA SER A 198 18.61 8.62 -18.23
C SER A 198 19.13 7.64 -19.29
N ALA A 199 20.10 8.03 -20.11
CA ALA A 199 20.81 7.09 -21.00
C ALA A 199 21.45 5.92 -20.21
N VAL A 200 21.77 6.16 -18.93
CA VAL A 200 22.24 5.15 -17.98
C VAL A 200 21.14 4.13 -17.66
N MET A 201 19.85 4.52 -17.66
CA MET A 201 18.74 3.60 -17.40
C MET A 201 18.67 2.46 -18.41
N SER A 202 18.98 2.68 -19.69
CA SER A 202 18.96 1.58 -20.69
C SER A 202 20.02 0.53 -20.37
N MET A 203 21.21 0.94 -19.90
CA MET A 203 22.27 0.03 -19.45
C MET A 203 21.87 -0.70 -18.18
N VAL A 204 21.34 0.05 -17.21
CA VAL A 204 20.84 -0.40 -15.92
C VAL A 204 19.70 -1.43 -16.08
N TRP A 205 18.74 -1.19 -16.97
CA TRP A 205 17.67 -2.12 -17.29
C TRP A 205 18.23 -3.42 -17.88
N GLY A 206 19.25 -3.35 -18.73
CA GLY A 206 19.96 -4.53 -19.23
C GLY A 206 20.51 -5.43 -18.12
N ILE A 207 20.91 -4.84 -17.00
CA ILE A 207 21.49 -5.55 -15.84
C ILE A 207 20.42 -6.06 -14.88
N VAL A 208 19.28 -5.37 -14.76
CA VAL A 208 18.18 -5.84 -13.90
C VAL A 208 17.25 -6.83 -14.59
N ARG A 209 17.14 -6.77 -15.91
CA ARG A 209 16.32 -7.69 -16.72
C ARG A 209 16.50 -9.19 -16.39
N PRO A 210 17.69 -9.74 -16.05
CA PRO A 210 17.83 -11.13 -15.63
C PRO A 210 17.10 -11.49 -14.34
N PHE A 211 16.95 -10.53 -13.41
CA PHE A 211 16.22 -10.69 -12.14
C PHE A 211 14.71 -10.45 -12.28
N VAL A 212 14.25 -10.15 -13.49
CA VAL A 212 12.84 -9.91 -13.79
C VAL A 212 12.27 -11.07 -14.60
N ASN A 213 11.20 -11.67 -14.09
CA ASN A 213 10.51 -12.75 -14.79
C ASN A 213 9.97 -12.30 -16.16
N ALA A 214 9.76 -13.23 -17.09
CA ALA A 214 9.38 -12.90 -18.47
C ALA A 214 8.12 -12.02 -18.55
N LYS A 215 7.12 -12.28 -17.69
CA LYS A 215 5.87 -11.53 -17.65
C LYS A 215 6.07 -10.07 -17.24
N LEU A 216 6.86 -9.81 -16.19
CA LEU A 216 7.09 -8.45 -15.74
C LEU A 216 8.01 -7.69 -16.71
N ARG A 217 8.97 -8.37 -17.36
CA ARG A 217 9.79 -7.76 -18.41
C ARG A 217 8.98 -7.22 -19.57
N GLU A 218 7.98 -7.98 -20.03
CA GLU A 218 7.09 -7.55 -21.12
C GLU A 218 6.18 -6.39 -20.72
N ARG A 219 6.00 -6.17 -19.42
CA ARG A 219 5.15 -5.12 -18.87
C ARG A 219 5.87 -3.80 -18.63
N VAL A 220 7.19 -3.84 -18.53
CA VAL A 220 8.03 -2.66 -18.38
C VAL A 220 8.23 -1.99 -19.75
N GLN A 221 7.81 -0.74 -19.85
CA GLN A 221 7.83 0.07 -21.07
C GLN A 221 8.71 1.30 -20.81
N LEU A 222 9.82 1.41 -21.54
CA LEU A 222 10.62 2.63 -21.53
C LEU A 222 9.99 3.59 -22.54
N VAL A 223 9.40 4.67 -22.06
CA VAL A 223 8.76 5.70 -22.91
C VAL A 223 9.69 6.89 -23.09
N GLY A 224 9.37 7.76 -24.06
CA GLY A 224 10.20 8.91 -24.42
C GLY A 224 10.49 9.82 -23.24
N SER A 225 11.57 10.61 -23.35
CA SER A 225 12.09 11.38 -22.23
C SER A 225 11.03 12.29 -21.62
N LYS A 226 10.15 12.93 -22.41
CA LYS A 226 9.09 13.83 -21.91
C LYS A 226 7.72 13.16 -21.68
N GLY A 227 7.66 11.83 -21.63
CA GLY A 227 6.41 11.08 -21.54
C GLY A 227 5.83 10.66 -22.90
N ASP A 228 6.52 10.95 -24.01
CA ASP A 228 6.08 10.53 -25.35
C ASP A 228 5.87 9.01 -25.41
N GLY A 229 4.68 8.56 -25.77
CA GLY A 229 4.29 7.16 -25.81
C GLY A 229 3.45 6.70 -24.61
N LEU A 230 3.32 7.50 -23.54
CA LEU A 230 2.40 7.21 -22.43
C LEU A 230 0.94 7.09 -22.91
N GLU A 231 0.56 7.86 -23.92
CA GLU A 231 -0.78 7.86 -24.54
C GLU A 231 -1.16 6.52 -25.16
N THR A 232 -0.18 5.63 -25.39
CA THR A 232 -0.42 4.25 -25.84
C THR A 232 -1.04 3.39 -24.73
N PHE A 233 -0.80 3.74 -23.47
CA PHE A 233 -1.17 2.94 -22.29
C PHE A 233 -2.19 3.65 -21.39
N PHE A 234 -2.17 4.97 -21.36
CA PHE A 234 -2.96 5.82 -20.46
C PHE A 234 -3.68 6.93 -21.24
N GLY A 235 -4.83 7.38 -20.75
CA GLY A 235 -5.50 8.55 -21.30
C GLY A 235 -4.95 9.85 -20.70
N PRO A 236 -5.26 11.02 -21.32
CA PRO A 236 -4.75 12.32 -20.86
C PRO A 236 -5.08 12.62 -19.39
N THR A 237 -6.26 12.17 -18.91
CA THR A 237 -6.71 12.38 -17.53
C THR A 237 -5.99 11.51 -16.50
N GLN A 238 -5.21 10.52 -16.92
CA GLN A 238 -4.38 9.69 -16.04
C GLN A 238 -2.90 10.11 -16.04
N ILE A 239 -2.47 10.89 -17.04
CA ILE A 239 -1.08 11.31 -17.19
C ILE A 239 -0.90 12.67 -16.48
N PRO A 240 0.07 12.80 -15.55
CA PRO A 240 0.41 14.09 -14.94
C PRO A 240 0.67 15.18 -15.98
N ALA A 241 0.26 16.42 -15.68
CA ALA A 241 0.53 17.56 -16.57
C ALA A 241 2.03 17.77 -16.87
N SER A 242 2.91 17.43 -15.93
CA SER A 242 4.37 17.45 -16.11
C SER A 242 4.88 16.45 -17.16
N LEU A 243 4.09 15.44 -17.52
CA LEU A 243 4.38 14.39 -18.49
C LEU A 243 3.52 14.52 -19.76
N GLY A 244 2.93 15.70 -20.00
CA GLY A 244 2.15 15.98 -21.21
C GLY A 244 0.67 15.60 -21.15
N GLY A 245 0.16 15.20 -19.99
CA GLY A 245 -1.26 14.94 -19.78
C GLY A 245 -2.05 16.12 -19.24
N THR A 246 -3.22 15.84 -18.64
CA THR A 246 -4.11 16.83 -18.04
C THR A 246 -4.42 16.55 -16.57
N LEU A 247 -3.82 15.52 -15.97
CA LEU A 247 -4.03 15.21 -14.57
C LEU A 247 -3.35 16.26 -13.69
N ASP A 248 -4.11 16.84 -12.77
CA ASP A 248 -3.56 17.52 -11.61
C ASP A 248 -3.23 16.46 -10.53
N PRO A 249 -1.95 16.17 -10.25
CA PRO A 249 -1.55 15.16 -9.28
C PRO A 249 -1.95 15.53 -7.84
N LYS A 250 -2.41 16.76 -7.59
CA LYS A 250 -2.95 17.17 -6.28
C LYS A 250 -4.37 16.65 -6.00
N GLY A 251 -5.02 16.02 -6.98
CA GLY A 251 -6.34 15.42 -6.80
C GLY A 251 -6.33 14.29 -5.77
N VAL A 252 -7.40 14.20 -4.98
CA VAL A 252 -7.59 13.10 -4.01
C VAL A 252 -8.13 11.88 -4.76
N SER A 253 -7.36 10.80 -4.80
CA SER A 253 -7.88 9.51 -5.27
C SER A 253 -8.86 8.92 -4.27
N GLU A 254 -9.87 8.20 -4.75
CA GLU A 254 -10.78 7.49 -3.85
C GLU A 254 -10.05 6.46 -2.97
N ASP A 255 -8.84 6.03 -3.35
CA ASP A 255 -7.98 5.17 -2.53
C ASP A 255 -7.53 5.87 -1.24
N PHE A 256 -7.44 7.20 -1.24
CA PHE A 256 -7.22 7.96 -0.01
C PHE A 256 -8.43 8.01 0.93
N ASN A 257 -9.64 7.72 0.44
CA ASN A 257 -10.80 7.59 1.34
C ASN A 257 -10.71 6.29 2.18
N LEU A 258 -10.18 5.21 1.62
CA LEU A 258 -9.93 3.95 2.37
C LEU A 258 -8.87 4.15 3.46
N LEU A 259 -7.88 5.01 3.19
CA LEU A 259 -6.87 5.40 4.17
C LEU A 259 -7.43 6.24 5.32
N ARG A 260 -8.61 6.84 5.17
CA ARG A 260 -9.23 7.65 6.21
C ARG A 260 -9.69 6.80 7.39
N GLU A 261 -10.34 5.66 7.13
CA GLU A 261 -10.71 4.72 8.18
C GLU A 261 -9.46 4.20 8.91
N PHE A 262 -8.43 3.83 8.16
CA PHE A 262 -7.16 3.39 8.73
C PHE A 262 -6.50 4.46 9.63
N VAL A 263 -6.40 5.72 9.14
CA VAL A 263 -5.91 6.84 9.93
C VAL A 263 -6.77 7.06 11.18
N ASP A 264 -8.10 7.00 11.03
CA ASP A 264 -9.04 7.22 12.12
C ASP A 264 -8.96 6.13 13.21
N GLU A 265 -8.71 4.88 12.83
CA GLU A 265 -8.50 3.76 13.76
C GLU A 265 -7.18 3.84 14.53
N GLU A 266 -6.14 4.46 13.95
CA GLU A 266 -4.79 4.51 14.54
C GLU A 266 -4.47 5.81 15.26
N THR A 267 -5.35 6.81 15.18
CA THR A 267 -5.10 8.14 15.73
C THR A 267 -6.18 8.55 16.71
N GLU A 268 -5.78 9.35 17.70
CA GLU A 268 -6.71 10.05 18.59
C GLU A 268 -6.71 11.53 18.24
N GLU A 269 -7.90 12.15 18.35
CA GLU A 269 -8.03 13.59 18.16
C GLU A 269 -7.68 14.33 19.45
N ILE A 270 -6.80 15.32 19.34
CA ILE A 270 -6.28 16.10 20.46
C ILE A 270 -6.50 17.59 20.15
N GLU A 271 -7.05 18.31 21.13
CA GLU A 271 -7.13 19.76 21.10
C GLU A 271 -5.91 20.35 21.82
N LEU A 272 -5.12 21.12 21.08
CA LEU A 272 -3.92 21.80 21.55
C LEU A 272 -4.21 23.30 21.57
N SER A 273 -3.98 23.96 22.69
CA SER A 273 -4.13 25.42 22.75
C SER A 273 -3.25 26.05 23.83
N GLY A 274 -2.86 27.30 23.61
CA GLY A 274 -2.07 28.04 24.59
C GLY A 274 -1.64 29.41 24.11
N ALA A 275 -1.13 30.20 25.06
CA ALA A 275 -0.44 31.45 24.75
C ALA A 275 0.87 31.15 24.00
N VAL A 276 1.16 31.94 22.98
CA VAL A 276 2.35 31.77 22.14
C VAL A 276 3.12 33.08 22.00
N GLY A 277 4.44 32.97 21.83
CA GLY A 277 5.31 34.10 21.49
C GLY A 277 5.16 34.52 20.02
N PRO A 278 5.67 35.71 19.65
CA PRO A 278 5.64 36.15 18.27
C PRO A 278 6.49 35.24 17.37
N GLY A 279 6.05 35.02 16.14
CA GLY A 279 6.78 34.23 15.16
C GLY A 279 5.88 33.45 14.20
N ASP A 280 6.49 32.92 13.15
CA ASP A 280 5.79 32.04 12.20
C ASP A 280 5.36 30.74 12.88
N PHE A 281 4.26 30.14 12.40
CA PHE A 281 3.67 28.92 12.98
C PHE A 281 4.70 27.83 13.31
N GLY A 282 5.67 27.60 12.41
CA GLY A 282 6.82 26.75 12.68
C GLY A 282 6.64 25.26 12.38
N VAL A 283 5.75 24.94 11.44
CA VAL A 283 5.53 23.58 10.96
C VAL A 283 5.93 23.47 9.50
N GLU A 284 6.78 22.51 9.17
CA GLU A 284 6.96 22.07 7.78
C GLU A 284 5.85 21.06 7.46
N GLY A 285 4.84 21.49 6.71
CA GLY A 285 3.69 20.66 6.36
C GLY A 285 3.91 19.80 5.12
N MET A 286 3.31 18.61 5.12
CA MET A 286 3.13 17.80 3.92
C MET A 286 1.66 17.43 3.72
N THR A 287 1.20 17.49 2.48
CA THR A 287 -0.17 17.12 2.10
C THR A 287 -0.16 15.89 1.22
N VAL A 288 -0.92 14.87 1.61
CA VAL A 288 -1.05 13.59 0.93
C VAL A 288 -2.52 13.21 0.89
N GLY A 289 -3.13 13.27 -0.29
CA GLY A 289 -4.58 13.15 -0.42
C GLY A 289 -5.30 14.19 0.46
N PRO A 290 -6.23 13.77 1.36
CA PRO A 290 -6.95 14.69 2.24
C PRO A 290 -6.18 15.03 3.53
N PHE A 291 -5.01 14.42 3.77
CA PHE A 291 -4.28 14.56 5.02
C PHE A 291 -3.20 15.63 4.89
N THR A 292 -3.16 16.55 5.85
CA THR A 292 -2.02 17.47 6.01
C THR A 292 -1.41 17.24 7.38
N PHE A 293 -0.13 16.94 7.44
CA PHE A 293 0.56 16.62 8.69
C PHE A 293 1.86 17.40 8.85
N ALA A 294 2.26 17.58 10.09
CA ALA A 294 3.51 18.19 10.48
C ALA A 294 4.67 17.24 10.17
N ARG A 295 5.29 17.39 9.00
CA ARG A 295 6.45 16.57 8.63
C ARG A 295 7.65 16.88 9.51
N ASP A 296 7.80 18.14 9.89
CA ASP A 296 8.74 18.59 10.91
C ASP A 296 8.14 19.75 11.73
N VAL A 297 8.62 19.91 12.97
CA VAL A 297 8.19 20.96 13.89
C VAL A 297 9.42 21.69 14.40
N ILE A 298 9.52 22.98 14.09
CA ILE A 298 10.68 23.80 14.43
C ILE A 298 10.62 24.16 15.92
N SER A 299 11.69 23.86 16.65
CA SER A 299 11.80 24.19 18.08
C SER A 299 11.59 25.69 18.36
N ASN A 300 11.01 26.00 19.52
CA ASN A 300 10.73 27.36 20.01
C ASN A 300 9.71 28.17 19.20
N THR A 301 9.05 27.59 18.20
CA THR A 301 7.96 28.24 17.46
C THR A 301 6.60 28.09 18.17
N PRO A 302 5.58 28.91 17.82
CA PRO A 302 4.21 28.75 18.31
C PRO A 302 3.66 27.31 18.25
N ALA A 303 3.88 26.58 17.15
CA ALA A 303 3.44 25.18 17.04
C ALA A 303 4.10 24.27 18.08
N HIS A 304 5.42 24.40 18.26
CA HIS A 304 6.15 23.65 19.28
C HIS A 304 5.68 24.01 20.70
N GLN A 305 5.39 25.28 20.96
CA GLN A 305 4.94 25.78 22.28
C GLN A 305 3.58 25.19 22.70
N ILE A 306 2.64 25.04 21.77
CA ILE A 306 1.34 24.40 22.06
C ILE A 306 1.39 22.86 22.01
N GLY A 307 2.57 22.28 21.73
CA GLY A 307 2.78 20.84 21.78
C GLY A 307 2.41 20.08 20.50
N ILE A 308 2.41 20.73 19.33
CA ILE A 308 2.39 20.02 18.04
C ILE A 308 3.67 19.18 17.95
N GLN A 309 3.50 17.93 17.53
CA GLN A 309 4.58 16.96 17.37
C GLN A 309 4.77 16.61 15.89
N GLN A 310 5.96 16.10 15.58
CA GLN A 310 6.21 15.50 14.28
C GLN A 310 5.18 14.39 14.02
N PHE A 311 4.65 14.37 12.80
CA PHE A 311 3.62 13.48 12.31
C PHE A 311 2.20 13.69 12.84
N ASP A 312 1.94 14.75 13.62
CA ASP A 312 0.57 15.15 13.90
C ASP A 312 -0.15 15.52 12.59
N ILE A 313 -1.31 14.91 12.35
CA ILE A 313 -2.22 15.29 11.26
C ILE A 313 -3.00 16.50 11.75
N ILE A 314 -2.80 17.65 11.11
CA ILE A 314 -3.39 18.92 11.55
C ILE A 314 -4.75 19.07 10.88
N LEU A 315 -5.82 19.09 11.69
CA LEU A 315 -7.19 19.23 11.22
C LEU A 315 -7.59 20.70 11.12
N THR A 316 -7.24 21.50 12.13
CA THR A 316 -7.56 22.92 12.19
C THR A 316 -6.44 23.74 12.81
N VAL A 317 -6.35 25.02 12.41
CA VAL A 317 -5.51 26.04 13.03
C VAL A 317 -6.37 27.28 13.26
N ASN A 318 -6.50 27.73 14.51
CA ASN A 318 -7.37 28.82 14.96
C ASN A 318 -8.81 28.70 14.43
N GLY A 319 -9.37 27.48 14.51
CA GLY A 319 -10.71 27.16 14.03
C GLY A 319 -10.86 27.06 12.51
N LYS A 320 -9.82 27.38 11.73
CA LYS A 320 -9.83 27.24 10.26
C LYS A 320 -9.40 25.83 9.86
N PRO A 321 -10.13 25.16 8.95
CA PRO A 321 -9.74 23.85 8.43
C PRO A 321 -8.40 23.89 7.71
N VAL A 322 -7.61 22.83 7.90
CA VAL A 322 -6.37 22.58 7.15
C VAL A 322 -6.66 21.51 6.11
N THR A 323 -6.49 21.88 4.84
CA THR A 323 -6.67 20.98 3.69
C THR A 323 -5.43 20.88 2.82
N SER A 324 -4.45 21.76 3.07
CA SER A 324 -3.16 21.79 2.40
C SER A 324 -2.09 22.35 3.33
N ALA A 325 -0.82 22.04 3.06
CA ALA A 325 0.32 22.61 3.77
C ALA A 325 0.33 24.15 3.74
N GLY A 326 -0.25 24.76 2.69
CA GLY A 326 -0.41 26.23 2.61
C GLY A 326 -1.38 26.81 3.64
N ASN A 327 -2.18 25.98 4.33
CA ASN A 327 -3.02 26.43 5.44
C ASN A 327 -2.27 26.47 6.78
N LEU A 328 -1.04 25.96 6.86
CA LEU A 328 -0.20 25.96 8.06
C LEU A 328 0.56 27.27 8.23
N VAL A 329 -0.12 28.39 7.98
CA VAL A 329 0.43 29.74 8.13
C VAL A 329 -0.38 30.45 9.20
N VAL A 330 0.32 30.90 10.23
CA VAL A 330 -0.22 31.75 11.31
C VAL A 330 0.46 33.09 11.21
N THR A 331 -0.30 34.17 11.42
CA THR A 331 0.28 35.51 11.39
C THR A 331 1.21 35.72 12.60
N PRO A 332 2.37 36.40 12.45
CA PRO A 332 3.38 36.48 13.51
C PRO A 332 2.96 37.21 14.79
N ASP A 333 1.82 37.91 14.76
CA ASP A 333 1.24 38.73 15.82
C ASP A 333 0.21 37.99 16.69
N VAL A 334 -0.05 36.71 16.41
CA VAL A 334 -0.98 35.88 17.21
C VAL A 334 -0.40 35.63 18.60
N THR A 335 -1.14 35.98 19.64
CA THR A 335 -0.75 35.77 21.06
C THR A 335 -1.32 34.48 21.66
N HIS A 336 -2.29 33.86 20.98
CA HIS A 336 -2.92 32.62 21.39
C HIS A 336 -3.22 31.73 20.19
N LEU A 337 -2.82 30.48 20.25
CA LEU A 337 -2.95 29.51 19.19
C LEU A 337 -3.83 28.34 19.65
N SER A 338 -4.70 27.85 18.77
CA SER A 338 -5.49 26.64 18.99
C SER A 338 -5.43 25.76 17.74
N CYS A 339 -5.17 24.47 17.92
CA CYS A 339 -5.11 23.48 16.86
C CYS A 339 -5.88 22.23 17.28
N ARG A 340 -6.60 21.63 16.34
CA ARG A 340 -7.06 20.24 16.47
C ARG A 340 -6.14 19.37 15.63
N VAL A 341 -5.62 18.32 16.22
CA VAL A 341 -4.73 17.37 15.55
C VAL A 341 -5.20 15.94 15.75
N LYS A 342 -4.89 15.06 14.81
CA LYS A 342 -4.92 13.61 15.00
C LYS A 342 -3.49 13.13 15.21
N ARG A 343 -3.26 12.46 16.34
CA ARG A 343 -1.95 11.93 16.72
C ARG A 343 -1.99 10.42 16.76
N THR A 344 -1.00 9.76 16.17
CA THR A 344 -0.87 8.31 16.26
C THR A 344 -0.66 7.89 17.70
N VAL A 345 -1.49 6.97 18.17
CA VAL A 345 -1.38 6.44 19.53
C VAL A 345 -0.78 5.04 19.46
N GLN A 346 0.52 4.96 19.74
CA GLN A 346 1.26 3.70 19.74
C GLN A 346 0.57 2.63 20.62
N ASP A 347 -0.10 3.04 21.71
CA ASP A 347 -0.80 2.14 22.63
C ASP A 347 -2.14 1.59 22.11
N VAL A 348 -2.87 2.34 21.28
CA VAL A 348 -4.10 1.82 20.62
C VAL A 348 -3.73 0.66 19.71
N TRP A 349 -2.62 0.81 18.99
CA TRP A 349 -2.12 -0.23 18.11
C TRP A 349 -1.57 -1.46 18.87
N ASN A 350 -0.79 -1.24 19.93
CA ASN A 350 -0.30 -2.32 20.81
C ASN A 350 -1.46 -3.13 21.43
N ARG A 351 -2.57 -2.47 21.79
CA ARG A 351 -3.80 -3.13 22.25
C ARG A 351 -4.45 -3.97 21.14
N LYS A 352 -4.61 -3.42 19.93
CA LYS A 352 -5.19 -4.16 18.78
C LYS A 352 -4.39 -5.41 18.43
N LEU A 353 -3.06 -5.35 18.47
CA LEU A 353 -2.19 -6.52 18.28
C LEU A 353 -2.39 -7.58 19.38
N THR A 354 -2.50 -7.14 20.63
CA THR A 354 -2.76 -8.03 21.77
C THR A 354 -4.12 -8.73 21.62
N ASP A 355 -5.16 -8.01 21.22
CA ASP A 355 -6.50 -8.55 21.01
C ASP A 355 -6.54 -9.54 19.84
N LEU A 356 -5.85 -9.24 18.73
CA LEU A 356 -5.72 -10.14 17.58
C LEU A 356 -4.98 -11.44 17.96
N ALA A 357 -3.87 -11.33 18.70
CA ALA A 357 -3.13 -12.50 19.18
C ALA A 357 -3.97 -13.35 20.13
N ALA A 358 -4.75 -12.73 21.01
CA ALA A 358 -5.66 -13.41 21.93
C ALA A 358 -6.79 -14.14 21.17
N ALA A 359 -7.43 -13.49 20.19
CA ALA A 359 -8.47 -14.08 19.36
C ALA A 359 -7.96 -15.30 18.57
N GLN A 360 -6.71 -15.25 18.09
CA GLN A 360 -6.07 -16.37 17.39
C GLN A 360 -5.79 -17.54 18.33
N ALA A 361 -5.22 -17.28 19.50
CA ALA A 361 -4.95 -18.31 20.49
C ALA A 361 -6.24 -19.02 20.91
N GLU A 362 -7.34 -18.28 21.06
CA GLU A 362 -8.65 -18.86 21.38
C GLU A 362 -9.22 -19.72 20.24
N ARG A 363 -9.11 -19.26 18.99
CA ARG A 363 -9.55 -20.03 17.82
C ARG A 363 -8.76 -21.32 17.65
N LEU A 364 -7.45 -21.29 17.86
CA LEU A 364 -6.60 -22.49 17.82
C LEU A 364 -7.02 -23.52 18.88
N LYS A 365 -7.39 -23.06 20.09
CA LYS A 365 -7.95 -23.95 21.13
C LYS A 365 -9.27 -24.58 20.68
N GLN A 366 -10.18 -23.80 20.09
CA GLN A 366 -11.47 -24.29 19.61
C GLN A 366 -11.29 -25.35 18.49
N LEU A 367 -10.43 -25.08 17.51
CA LEU A 367 -10.12 -26.03 16.42
C LEU A 367 -9.50 -27.33 16.94
N SER A 368 -8.62 -27.24 17.96
CA SER A 368 -8.06 -28.41 18.61
C SER A 368 -9.13 -29.26 19.29
N LEU A 369 -10.08 -28.62 20.00
CA LEU A 369 -11.20 -29.30 20.66
C LEU A 369 -12.16 -29.97 19.66
N GLU A 370 -12.45 -29.31 18.54
CA GLU A 370 -13.27 -29.86 17.46
C GLU A 370 -12.61 -31.08 16.79
N THR A 371 -11.31 -31.01 16.54
CA THR A 371 -10.54 -32.13 15.97
C THR A 371 -10.53 -33.34 16.92
N SER A 372 -10.36 -33.12 18.23
CA SER A 372 -10.45 -34.18 19.23
C SER A 372 -11.85 -34.80 19.33
N ARG A 373 -12.92 -34.01 19.18
CA ARG A 373 -14.30 -34.51 19.15
C ARG A 373 -14.59 -35.34 17.89
N ASN A 374 -14.13 -34.90 16.73
CA ASN A 374 -14.31 -35.63 15.47
C ASN A 374 -13.53 -36.95 15.43
N ASN A 375 -12.32 -36.99 16.01
CA ASN A 375 -11.57 -38.25 16.11
C ASN A 375 -12.20 -39.26 17.08
N ASN A 376 -12.86 -38.79 18.15
CA ASN A 376 -13.56 -39.67 19.10
C ASN A 376 -14.95 -40.12 18.62
N SER A 377 -15.43 -39.61 17.49
CA SER A 377 -16.73 -39.97 16.90
C SER A 377 -16.60 -40.77 15.59
N ALA A 378 -15.38 -41.07 15.14
CA ALA A 378 -15.15 -42.04 14.08
C ALA A 378 -15.56 -43.45 14.56
N PRO A 379 -16.39 -44.20 13.81
CA PRO A 379 -16.74 -45.56 14.19
C PRO A 379 -15.47 -46.41 14.23
N GLN A 380 -15.24 -47.12 15.34
CA GLN A 380 -14.24 -48.18 15.39
C GLN A 380 -14.68 -49.27 14.41
N GLU A 381 -14.08 -49.31 13.22
CA GLU A 381 -14.18 -50.47 12.34
C GLU A 381 -13.54 -51.66 13.07
N SER A 382 -14.40 -52.64 13.37
CA SER A 382 -14.12 -53.88 14.10
C SER A 382 -13.33 -54.89 13.27
#